data_AF-A0A2T2SQ09-F1
#
_entry.id   AF-A0A2T2SQ09-F1
#
_cell.length_a   1.000
_cell.length_b   1.000
_cell.length_c   1.000
_cell.angle_alpha   90.00
_cell.angle_beta   90.00
_cell.angle_gamma   90.00
#
_symmetry.space_group_name_H-M   'P 1'
#
loop_
_entity.id
_entity.type
_entity.pdbx_description
1 polymer ?
#
loop_
_entity_poly.entity_id
_entity_poly.type
_entity_poly.pdbx_seq_one_letter_code
_entity_poly.pdbx_strand_id
1 'polypeptide(L)'
;MAVGDLDGDGRDDVFLGGDHDKKRALFMQRSGGRFAQQALPVKGRPVAEAHHEDLGALFFDADGDGDDDLYVVSGGSHAPAGSPAYQDRLYLNDGAGRLRRATDGALPKIRASGSCVRAADYDADGDLDLFVCGRLTPGRYPLPPRSYVLRNDSEDGRVTFTDVTKEVAPALAEAGMVTDALWTDFNGDGRVDLLVAGEWMPLTFFKNEGGRFENVTGETGLPATAGWWNSLAAGDFDGDGDTDYVAGNLGRNNKYDVSPEEPVRIYAKDFDDNGSIDPIITRYIQGTEVPDASRDALIDQIIGMKGRFRTYRAYAEAHFEEMFREEELKGAYTARAVRFASSYLENEGDGQFAIRRLPTRAQFAPIYGMRTDDYNGDGRLDLLAVGNSYAPDPQTGRYDASVGHLLAGDGTGRFERVDYTESGFWVEGDAKGLAEVRAEGQSLVLATQNSDSLRVFADRPAGSTPAGSTPAGSTPDREGRRVVALRPMDAYATVHFEGGKTRREEFYYGSTFLSQSSRVLRVPPGARKAVIHDFQGDQRTVRFGGARQTASAAR
;
A
#
# COMPACT_ATOMS: atom_id res chain seq x y z
N MET A 1 3.79 -5.15 -7.69
CA MET A 1 3.77 -4.62 -9.08
C MET A 1 4.31 -3.20 -9.05
N ALA A 2 5.10 -2.82 -10.04
CA ALA A 2 5.64 -1.47 -10.19
C ALA A 2 5.50 -0.99 -11.64
N VAL A 3 5.28 0.30 -11.85
CA VAL A 3 5.07 0.93 -13.16
C VAL A 3 5.94 2.18 -13.28
N GLY A 4 6.72 2.32 -14.34
CA GLY A 4 7.68 3.42 -14.53
C GLY A 4 8.34 3.35 -15.91
N ASP A 5 9.02 4.41 -16.34
CA ASP A 5 9.65 4.52 -17.68
C ASP A 5 11.13 4.14 -17.58
N LEU A 6 11.46 2.85 -17.79
CA LEU A 6 12.81 2.33 -17.51
C LEU A 6 13.82 2.65 -18.62
N ASP A 7 13.38 2.95 -19.84
CA ASP A 7 14.28 3.27 -20.95
C ASP A 7 14.17 4.73 -21.43
N GLY A 8 13.47 5.56 -20.66
CA GLY A 8 13.36 7.00 -20.86
C GLY A 8 12.64 7.36 -22.16
N ASP A 9 11.83 6.46 -22.71
CA ASP A 9 11.18 6.62 -24.01
C ASP A 9 9.82 7.35 -23.93
N GLY A 10 9.41 7.72 -22.71
CA GLY A 10 8.16 8.37 -22.37
C GLY A 10 6.96 7.41 -22.25
N ARG A 11 7.21 6.10 -22.19
CA ARG A 11 6.17 5.07 -22.04
C ARG A 11 6.39 4.29 -20.75
N ASP A 12 5.29 3.99 -20.07
CA ASP A 12 5.34 3.23 -18.82
C ASP A 12 5.60 1.73 -19.10
N ASP A 13 6.61 1.17 -18.46
CA ASP A 13 6.90 -0.25 -18.34
C ASP A 13 6.32 -0.83 -17.06
N VAL A 14 6.16 -2.16 -17.01
CA VAL A 14 5.50 -2.84 -15.87
C VAL A 14 6.33 -3.99 -15.36
N PHE A 15 6.66 -3.97 -14.07
CA PHE A 15 7.19 -5.12 -13.35
C PHE A 15 6.10 -5.84 -12.56
N LEU A 16 5.97 -7.15 -12.80
CA LEU A 16 5.16 -8.08 -12.01
C LEU A 16 6.07 -9.03 -11.24
N GLY A 17 5.96 -8.96 -9.92
CA GLY A 17 6.62 -9.90 -9.01
C GLY A 17 6.02 -11.30 -9.10
N GLY A 18 6.76 -12.28 -8.59
CA GLY A 18 6.33 -13.67 -8.50
C GLY A 18 6.30 -14.18 -7.06
N ASP A 19 5.34 -15.05 -6.78
CA ASP A 19 5.35 -15.93 -5.61
C ASP A 19 6.55 -16.90 -5.66
N HIS A 20 6.82 -17.61 -4.56
CA HIS A 20 7.83 -18.66 -4.47
C HIS A 20 7.73 -19.63 -5.66
N ASP A 21 8.86 -19.90 -6.32
CA ASP A 21 8.96 -20.72 -7.54
C ASP A 21 8.11 -20.26 -8.75
N LYS A 22 7.51 -19.06 -8.72
CA LYS A 22 6.80 -18.47 -9.86
C LYS A 22 7.69 -17.52 -10.65
N LYS A 23 7.34 -17.37 -11.94
CA LYS A 23 8.07 -16.48 -12.84
C LYS A 23 7.72 -15.04 -12.56
N ARG A 24 8.75 -14.21 -12.49
CA ARG A 24 8.69 -12.75 -12.53
C ARG A 24 8.62 -12.29 -13.98
N ALA A 25 8.04 -11.13 -14.23
CA ALA A 25 8.00 -10.59 -15.58
C ALA A 25 8.21 -9.07 -15.57
N LEU A 26 9.12 -8.60 -16.40
CA LEU A 26 9.22 -7.22 -16.80
C LEU A 26 8.57 -7.07 -18.17
N PHE A 27 7.68 -6.10 -18.35
CA PHE A 27 6.99 -5.83 -19.59
C PHE A 27 7.39 -4.46 -20.09
N MET A 28 8.21 -4.43 -21.13
CA MET A 28 8.64 -3.19 -21.77
C MET A 28 7.56 -2.74 -22.76
N GLN A 29 7.11 -1.51 -22.64
CA GLN A 29 6.14 -0.96 -23.58
C GLN A 29 6.79 -0.69 -24.94
N ARG A 30 6.03 -0.95 -25.99
CA ARG A 30 6.38 -0.75 -27.39
C ARG A 30 5.34 0.18 -28.01
N SER A 31 5.71 0.79 -29.13
CA SER A 31 4.77 1.59 -29.91
C SER A 31 3.49 0.82 -30.26
N GLY A 32 2.37 1.54 -30.30
CA GLY A 32 1.03 0.96 -30.45
C GLY A 32 0.45 0.39 -29.16
N GLY A 33 0.97 0.77 -27.98
CA GLY A 33 0.46 0.35 -26.66
C GLY A 33 0.62 -1.14 -26.40
N ARG A 34 1.60 -1.78 -27.06
CA ARG A 34 1.90 -3.20 -26.93
C ARG A 34 2.99 -3.40 -25.90
N PHE A 35 2.99 -4.54 -25.23
CA PHE A 35 4.02 -4.88 -24.25
C PHE A 35 4.82 -6.09 -24.70
N ALA A 36 6.14 -6.01 -24.55
CA ALA A 36 7.06 -7.12 -24.79
C ALA A 36 7.63 -7.58 -23.46
N GLN A 37 7.46 -8.88 -23.15
CA GLN A 37 8.06 -9.44 -21.95
C GLN A 37 9.59 -9.53 -22.10
N GLN A 38 10.29 -9.00 -21.11
CA GLN A 38 11.73 -9.11 -20.91
C GLN A 38 12.00 -10.00 -19.69
N ALA A 39 13.00 -10.87 -19.81
CA ALA A 39 13.48 -11.64 -18.66
C ALA A 39 14.40 -10.77 -17.80
N LEU A 40 14.23 -10.85 -16.49
CA LEU A 40 15.22 -10.27 -15.57
C LEU A 40 16.55 -11.04 -15.66
N PRO A 41 17.70 -10.38 -15.47
CA PRO A 41 18.99 -11.03 -15.58
C PRO A 41 19.23 -11.95 -14.37
N VAL A 42 19.19 -13.26 -14.62
CA VAL A 42 19.51 -14.29 -13.60
C VAL A 42 20.96 -14.78 -13.72
N LYS A 43 21.88 -13.99 -14.30
CA LYS A 43 23.24 -14.47 -14.61
C LYS A 43 24.00 -14.85 -13.34
N GLY A 44 24.34 -16.14 -13.22
CA GLY A 44 25.43 -16.63 -12.36
C GLY A 44 25.05 -17.48 -11.14
N ARG A 45 23.77 -17.56 -10.74
CA ARG A 45 23.32 -18.51 -9.69
C ARG A 45 21.89 -18.99 -9.96
N PRO A 46 21.70 -20.10 -10.71
CA PRO A 46 20.38 -20.63 -11.04
C PRO A 46 19.56 -21.15 -9.84
N VAL A 47 20.12 -21.15 -8.62
CA VAL A 47 19.57 -21.88 -7.46
C VAL A 47 19.25 -20.95 -6.27
N ALA A 48 19.36 -19.62 -6.40
CA ALA A 48 19.03 -18.70 -5.30
C ALA A 48 17.76 -17.87 -5.57
N GLU A 49 17.56 -17.36 -6.79
CA GLU A 49 16.41 -16.48 -7.08
C GLU A 49 15.05 -17.19 -7.12
N ALA A 50 15.01 -18.50 -7.39
CA ALA A 50 13.76 -19.28 -7.37
C ALA A 50 13.13 -19.35 -5.96
N HIS A 51 13.92 -19.11 -4.92
CA HIS A 51 13.47 -19.23 -3.53
C HIS A 51 12.92 -17.94 -2.93
N HIS A 52 12.90 -16.81 -3.66
CA HIS A 52 12.31 -15.57 -3.15
C HIS A 52 10.83 -15.47 -3.54
N GLU A 53 10.00 -14.96 -2.64
CA GLU A 53 8.65 -14.47 -2.91
C GLU A 53 8.70 -12.94 -2.96
N ASP A 54 8.17 -12.35 -4.03
CA ASP A 54 8.17 -10.90 -4.24
C ASP A 54 6.88 -10.29 -3.66
N LEU A 55 7.02 -9.42 -2.65
CA LEU A 55 5.87 -8.68 -2.11
C LEU A 55 5.89 -7.22 -2.59
N GLY A 56 6.78 -6.40 -2.04
CA GLY A 56 6.96 -5.01 -2.46
C GLY A 56 7.85 -4.89 -3.70
N ALA A 57 7.52 -3.98 -4.61
CA ALA A 57 8.38 -3.60 -5.71
C ALA A 57 8.29 -2.09 -5.94
N LEU A 58 9.41 -1.46 -6.26
CA LEU A 58 9.49 -0.02 -6.47
C LEU A 58 10.49 0.31 -7.58
N PHE A 59 10.05 1.16 -8.50
CA PHE A 59 10.91 1.88 -9.42
C PHE A 59 11.27 3.25 -8.84
N PHE A 60 12.57 3.54 -8.77
CA PHE A 60 13.12 4.80 -8.27
C PHE A 60 14.61 4.91 -8.66
N ASP A 61 15.13 6.13 -8.75
CA ASP A 61 16.55 6.40 -9.00
C ASP A 61 17.36 6.17 -7.72
N ALA A 62 18.13 5.08 -7.64
CA ALA A 62 18.87 4.72 -6.42
C ALA A 62 20.28 5.31 -6.38
N ASP A 63 20.84 5.69 -7.53
CA ASP A 63 22.24 6.12 -7.67
C ASP A 63 22.42 7.57 -8.16
N GLY A 64 21.32 8.25 -8.46
CA GLY A 64 21.25 9.66 -8.85
C GLY A 64 21.59 9.90 -10.32
N ASP A 65 21.57 8.88 -11.18
CA ASP A 65 21.90 9.01 -12.60
C ASP A 65 20.72 9.42 -13.49
N GLY A 66 19.52 9.46 -12.92
CA GLY A 66 18.30 9.94 -13.56
C GLY A 66 17.50 8.86 -14.29
N ASP A 67 17.85 7.58 -14.17
CA ASP A 67 16.98 6.47 -14.57
C ASP A 67 16.44 5.65 -13.39
N ASP A 68 15.24 5.08 -13.58
CA ASP A 68 14.60 4.29 -12.53
C ASP A 68 15.29 2.91 -12.40
N ASP A 69 15.76 2.60 -11.20
CA ASP A 69 16.21 1.28 -10.75
C ASP A 69 15.05 0.46 -10.18
N LEU A 70 15.27 -0.84 -9.94
CA LEU A 70 14.25 -1.73 -9.36
C LEU A 70 14.67 -2.27 -7.98
N TYR A 71 13.92 -1.90 -6.95
CA TYR A 71 13.95 -2.55 -5.63
C TYR A 71 12.83 -3.59 -5.51
N VAL A 72 13.17 -4.79 -5.02
CA VAL A 72 12.21 -5.87 -4.75
C VAL A 72 12.35 -6.39 -3.33
N VAL A 73 11.29 -6.21 -2.54
CA VAL A 73 11.16 -6.74 -1.18
C VAL A 73 10.86 -8.24 -1.25
N SER A 74 11.62 -9.02 -0.48
CA SER A 74 11.43 -10.45 -0.33
C SER A 74 10.65 -10.75 0.95
N GLY A 75 9.57 -11.53 0.82
CA GLY A 75 8.71 -11.85 1.95
C GLY A 75 8.24 -13.29 1.96
N GLY A 76 7.09 -13.53 2.60
CA GLY A 76 6.52 -14.87 2.75
C GLY A 76 6.93 -15.62 4.02
N SER A 77 6.46 -16.86 4.13
CA SER A 77 6.73 -17.76 5.27
C SER A 77 7.19 -19.16 4.83
N HIS A 78 7.65 -19.30 3.59
CA HIS A 78 8.08 -20.57 2.97
C HIS A 78 9.44 -21.08 3.46
N ALA A 79 10.24 -20.25 4.13
CA ALA A 79 11.56 -20.60 4.64
C ALA A 79 11.70 -20.25 6.14
N PRO A 80 12.66 -20.86 6.86
CA PRO A 80 12.92 -20.50 8.26
C PRO A 80 13.36 -19.04 8.43
N ALA A 81 13.06 -18.44 9.59
CA ALA A 81 13.50 -17.09 9.93
C ALA A 81 15.02 -16.91 9.73
N GLY A 82 15.44 -15.78 9.14
CA GLY A 82 16.84 -15.50 8.83
C GLY A 82 17.38 -16.19 7.56
N SER A 83 16.52 -16.87 6.79
CA SER A 83 16.87 -17.47 5.50
C SER A 83 17.38 -16.41 4.50
N PRO A 84 18.39 -16.72 3.66
CA PRO A 84 18.79 -15.87 2.53
C PRO A 84 17.66 -15.55 1.55
N ALA A 85 16.59 -16.36 1.52
CA ALA A 85 15.39 -16.12 0.70
C ALA A 85 14.65 -14.82 1.07
N TYR A 86 14.89 -14.29 2.27
CA TYR A 86 14.32 -13.04 2.76
C TYR A 86 15.24 -11.83 2.57
N GLN A 87 16.31 -11.96 1.77
CA GLN A 87 17.15 -10.83 1.42
C GLN A 87 16.55 -10.08 0.23
N ASP A 88 16.26 -8.81 0.44
CA ASP A 88 15.80 -7.88 -0.60
C ASP A 88 16.84 -7.72 -1.71
N ARG A 89 16.35 -7.32 -2.89
CA ARG A 89 17.15 -7.25 -4.11
C ARG A 89 17.00 -5.88 -4.75
N LEU A 90 18.14 -5.28 -5.07
CA LEU A 90 18.24 -4.06 -5.87
C LEU A 90 18.84 -4.43 -7.24
N TYR A 91 18.24 -3.92 -8.30
CA TYR A 91 18.72 -4.05 -9.67
C TYR A 91 18.91 -2.65 -10.26
N LEU A 92 20.15 -2.35 -10.64
CA LEU A 92 20.53 -1.09 -11.26
C LEU A 92 20.23 -1.12 -12.75
N ASN A 93 19.64 -0.06 -13.27
CA ASN A 93 19.33 0.15 -14.67
C ASN A 93 20.54 0.79 -15.40
N ASP A 94 20.47 0.86 -16.73
CA ASP A 94 21.52 1.44 -17.56
C ASP A 94 20.99 2.51 -18.52
N GLY A 95 19.87 3.12 -18.15
CA GLY A 95 19.10 4.08 -18.95
C GLY A 95 18.41 3.48 -20.18
N ALA A 96 18.51 2.18 -20.42
CA ALA A 96 17.90 1.51 -21.57
C ALA A 96 17.06 0.29 -21.17
N GLY A 97 16.58 0.27 -19.92
CA GLY A 97 15.75 -0.79 -19.35
C GLY A 97 16.49 -2.11 -19.16
N ARG A 98 17.83 -2.13 -19.15
CA ARG A 98 18.62 -3.35 -18.90
C ARG A 98 19.12 -3.37 -17.47
N LEU A 99 18.25 -3.90 -16.61
CA LEU A 99 18.55 -4.11 -15.20
C LEU A 99 19.76 -5.03 -14.98
N ARG A 100 20.51 -4.83 -13.90
CA ARG A 100 21.59 -5.70 -13.41
C ARG A 100 21.58 -5.67 -11.88
N ARG A 101 21.68 -6.83 -11.24
CA ARG A 101 21.76 -6.89 -9.77
C ARG A 101 22.87 -6.01 -9.24
N ALA A 102 22.55 -5.19 -8.24
CA ALA A 102 23.52 -4.35 -7.55
C ALA A 102 24.64 -5.20 -6.92
N THR A 103 25.79 -4.57 -6.69
CA THR A 103 26.98 -5.22 -6.12
C THR A 103 26.74 -5.62 -4.66
N ASP A 104 27.51 -6.60 -4.18
CA ASP A 104 27.47 -6.98 -2.78
C ASP A 104 27.86 -5.77 -1.91
N GLY A 105 27.03 -5.46 -0.91
CA GLY A 105 27.19 -4.30 -0.04
C GLY A 105 26.30 -3.10 -0.39
N ALA A 106 25.61 -3.10 -1.54
CA ALA A 106 24.66 -2.05 -1.88
C ALA A 106 23.46 -2.00 -0.91
N LEU A 107 23.02 -3.16 -0.42
CA LEU A 107 21.99 -3.27 0.62
C LEU A 107 22.58 -3.87 1.90
N PRO A 108 22.09 -3.45 3.09
CA PRO A 108 22.44 -4.11 4.33
C PRO A 108 21.92 -5.55 4.34
N LYS A 109 22.59 -6.40 5.11
CA LYS A 109 22.26 -7.82 5.19
C LYS A 109 21.04 -8.06 6.10
N ILE A 110 19.87 -7.76 5.58
CA ILE A 110 18.57 -7.95 6.24
C ILE A 110 17.94 -9.21 5.67
N ARG A 111 17.61 -10.17 6.54
CA ARG A 111 16.98 -11.45 6.18
C ARG A 111 15.65 -11.62 6.91
N ALA A 112 14.80 -10.63 6.76
CA ALA A 112 13.50 -10.53 7.40
C ALA A 112 12.41 -10.50 6.33
N SER A 113 11.26 -11.11 6.61
CA SER A 113 10.14 -11.16 5.66
C SER A 113 9.41 -9.82 5.66
N GLY A 114 9.55 -9.06 4.57
CA GLY A 114 8.96 -7.73 4.40
C GLY A 114 7.58 -7.74 3.72
N SER A 115 6.96 -6.57 3.54
CA SER A 115 5.67 -6.40 2.79
C SER A 115 5.73 -5.32 1.71
N CYS A 116 6.29 -4.16 2.02
CA CYS A 116 6.35 -2.99 1.16
C CYS A 116 7.69 -2.26 1.25
N VAL A 117 7.97 -1.45 0.24
CA VAL A 117 9.05 -0.46 0.22
C VAL A 117 8.50 0.88 -0.28
N ARG A 118 8.92 1.99 0.33
CA ARG A 118 8.55 3.36 -0.04
C ARG A 118 9.79 4.22 -0.10
N ALA A 119 9.87 5.15 -1.05
CA ALA A 119 10.99 6.09 -1.13
C ALA A 119 10.58 7.54 -0.90
N ALA A 120 11.47 8.32 -0.31
CA ALA A 120 11.39 9.77 -0.15
C ALA A 120 12.76 10.27 0.30
N ASP A 121 13.07 11.54 0.02
CA ASP A 121 14.19 12.25 0.62
C ASP A 121 13.73 12.78 1.99
N TYR A 122 13.86 11.96 3.03
CA TYR A 122 13.27 12.31 4.34
C TYR A 122 14.16 13.21 5.18
N ASP A 123 15.47 13.21 4.94
CA ASP A 123 16.42 14.07 5.64
C ASP A 123 16.86 15.30 4.81
N ALA A 124 16.30 15.46 3.61
CA ALA A 124 16.45 16.60 2.70
C ALA A 124 17.88 16.77 2.16
N ASP A 125 18.64 15.67 2.04
CA ASP A 125 20.02 15.70 1.59
C ASP A 125 20.18 15.59 0.05
N GLY A 126 19.08 15.32 -0.66
CA GLY A 126 19.02 15.35 -2.12
C GLY A 126 19.05 13.98 -2.78
N ASP A 127 18.97 12.89 -2.01
CA ASP A 127 18.78 11.54 -2.53
C ASP A 127 17.53 10.84 -1.97
N LEU A 128 17.16 9.71 -2.56
CA LEU A 128 15.96 8.97 -2.15
C LEU A 128 16.33 7.85 -1.17
N ASP A 129 15.84 7.99 0.06
CA ASP A 129 15.90 6.96 1.10
C ASP A 129 14.77 5.96 1.00
N LEU A 130 14.85 4.87 1.77
CA LEU A 130 13.85 3.81 1.77
C LEU A 130 13.26 3.54 3.16
N PHE A 131 11.94 3.38 3.23
CA PHE A 131 11.27 2.67 4.31
C PHE A 131 10.86 1.27 3.84
N VAL A 132 11.40 0.24 4.47
CA VAL A 132 11.10 -1.17 4.21
C VAL A 132 10.27 -1.75 5.34
N CYS A 133 9.04 -2.14 5.00
CA CYS A 133 8.03 -2.61 5.93
C CYS A 133 8.29 -4.06 6.35
N GLY A 134 8.38 -4.34 7.66
CA GLY A 134 8.45 -5.71 8.19
C GLY A 134 7.05 -6.34 8.30
N ARG A 135 6.84 -7.53 7.71
CA ARG A 135 5.51 -8.18 7.68
C ARG A 135 5.33 -9.27 8.70
N LEU A 136 6.26 -10.23 8.76
CA LEU A 136 6.20 -11.34 9.70
C LEU A 136 7.59 -11.92 10.02
N THR A 137 7.67 -12.71 11.08
CA THR A 137 8.78 -13.65 11.29
C THR A 137 8.23 -15.08 11.14
N PRO A 138 8.78 -15.93 10.24
CA PRO A 138 8.25 -17.27 10.00
C PRO A 138 8.14 -18.10 11.30
N GLY A 139 6.97 -18.70 11.54
CA GLY A 139 6.69 -19.49 12.73
C GLY A 139 6.54 -18.70 14.04
N ARG A 140 6.43 -17.37 13.97
CA ARG A 140 6.37 -16.49 15.15
C ARG A 140 5.15 -15.57 15.15
N TYR A 141 4.13 -15.84 14.35
CA TYR A 141 2.88 -15.07 14.38
C TYR A 141 2.28 -15.09 15.80
N PRO A 142 1.81 -13.94 16.34
CA PRO A 142 1.65 -12.62 15.72
C PRO A 142 2.75 -11.61 16.14
N LEU A 143 3.94 -12.07 16.55
CA LEU A 143 4.96 -11.18 17.08
C LEU A 143 5.39 -10.14 16.03
N PRO A 144 5.51 -8.85 16.42
CA PRO A 144 5.83 -7.79 15.48
C PRO A 144 7.27 -7.93 14.99
N PRO A 145 7.50 -8.01 13.67
CA PRO A 145 8.84 -7.91 13.10
C PRO A 145 9.33 -6.45 13.11
N ARG A 146 10.65 -6.29 12.96
CA ARG A 146 11.27 -4.99 12.73
C ARG A 146 10.97 -4.47 11.32
N SER A 147 10.63 -3.20 11.20
CA SER A 147 10.69 -2.43 9.94
C SER A 147 11.99 -1.59 9.88
N TYR A 148 12.37 -1.11 8.70
CA TYR A 148 13.69 -0.52 8.48
C TYR A 148 13.60 0.83 7.76
N VAL A 149 14.36 1.81 8.24
CA VAL A 149 14.70 3.02 7.48
C VAL A 149 16.12 2.84 6.97
N LEU A 150 16.27 2.86 5.65
CA LEU A 150 17.55 2.75 4.96
C LEU A 150 17.89 4.10 4.36
N ARG A 151 18.91 4.75 4.89
CA ARG A 151 19.43 5.98 4.31
C ARG A 151 20.24 5.66 3.06
N ASN A 152 20.08 6.44 2.02
CA ASN A 152 20.95 6.33 0.86
C ASN A 152 22.28 7.07 1.15
N ASP A 153 23.40 6.37 1.03
CA ASP A 153 24.76 6.90 1.24
C ASP A 153 25.57 6.69 -0.05
N SER A 154 24.89 6.80 -1.20
CA SER A 154 25.50 6.52 -2.50
C SER A 154 26.44 7.65 -2.90
N GLU A 155 27.66 7.28 -3.30
CA GLU A 155 28.68 8.25 -3.72
C GLU A 155 29.33 7.78 -5.03
N ASP A 156 29.59 8.71 -5.95
CA ASP A 156 30.29 8.46 -7.22
C ASP A 156 29.71 7.27 -8.03
N GLY A 157 28.38 7.13 -8.08
CA GLY A 157 27.67 6.04 -8.77
C GLY A 157 27.82 4.67 -8.11
N ARG A 158 28.35 4.61 -6.88
CA ARG A 158 28.40 3.39 -6.09
C ARG A 158 27.24 3.39 -5.09
N VAL A 159 26.22 2.60 -5.41
CA VAL A 159 25.06 2.47 -4.54
C VAL A 159 25.40 1.86 -3.18
N THR A 160 24.99 2.53 -2.11
CA THR A 160 25.12 2.06 -0.72
C THR A 160 23.94 2.53 0.10
N PHE A 161 23.15 1.61 0.64
CA PHE A 161 22.11 1.90 1.63
C PHE A 161 22.55 1.47 3.04
N THR A 162 22.32 2.32 4.04
CA THR A 162 22.64 2.05 5.44
C THR A 162 21.38 1.98 6.29
N ASP A 163 21.24 0.90 7.06
CA ASP A 163 20.17 0.79 8.06
C ASP A 163 20.43 1.76 9.23
N VAL A 164 19.65 2.84 9.28
CA VAL A 164 19.71 3.89 10.30
C VAL A 164 18.50 3.88 11.24
N THR A 165 17.69 2.82 11.20
CA THR A 165 16.40 2.78 11.91
C THR A 165 16.54 3.06 13.41
N LYS A 166 17.58 2.51 14.05
CA LYS A 166 17.77 2.66 15.50
C LYS A 166 18.08 4.11 15.86
N GLU A 167 18.78 4.79 14.98
CA GLU A 167 19.23 6.16 15.11
C GLU A 167 18.08 7.14 14.86
N VAL A 168 17.28 6.92 13.82
CA VAL A 168 16.26 7.89 13.39
C VAL A 168 14.85 7.56 13.87
N ALA A 169 14.50 6.28 14.04
CA ALA A 169 13.13 5.85 14.30
C ALA A 169 13.06 4.53 15.12
N PRO A 170 13.60 4.49 16.36
CA PRO A 170 13.71 3.25 17.12
C PRO A 170 12.35 2.55 17.37
N ALA A 171 11.26 3.31 17.42
CA ALA A 171 9.90 2.78 17.56
C ALA A 171 9.43 1.95 16.35
N LEU A 172 10.03 2.11 15.15
CA LEU A 172 9.72 1.28 13.98
C LEU A 172 10.20 -0.17 14.11
N ALA A 173 11.09 -0.45 15.06
CA ALA A 173 11.52 -1.82 15.34
C ALA A 173 10.41 -2.69 15.93
N GLU A 174 9.36 -2.08 16.48
CA GLU A 174 8.23 -2.74 17.14
C GLU A 174 6.87 -2.17 16.68
N ALA A 175 6.83 -1.50 15.52
CA ALA A 175 5.62 -0.81 15.05
C ALA A 175 4.42 -1.74 14.86
N GLY A 176 4.66 -3.02 14.52
CA GLY A 176 3.63 -4.01 14.27
C GLY A 176 3.93 -4.87 13.05
N MET A 177 2.94 -5.62 12.58
CA MET A 177 3.02 -6.34 11.32
C MET A 177 2.55 -5.43 10.18
N VAL A 178 3.49 -4.65 9.64
CA VAL A 178 3.20 -3.58 8.68
C VAL A 178 2.76 -4.16 7.34
N THR A 179 1.68 -3.62 6.77
CA THR A 179 1.11 -3.99 5.47
C THR A 179 1.25 -2.89 4.44
N ASP A 180 1.26 -1.63 4.88
CA ASP A 180 1.40 -0.45 4.02
C ASP A 180 1.97 0.75 4.79
N ALA A 181 2.52 1.70 4.06
CA ALA A 181 2.98 2.99 4.57
C ALA A 181 2.94 4.07 3.49
N LEU A 182 2.89 5.33 3.93
CA LEU A 182 2.98 6.51 3.07
C LEU A 182 3.98 7.50 3.67
N TRP A 183 4.87 7.98 2.81
CA TRP A 183 5.67 9.19 3.03
C TRP A 183 4.81 10.39 2.66
N THR A 184 4.37 11.18 3.63
CA THR A 184 3.34 12.22 3.45
C THR A 184 3.55 13.37 4.45
N ASP A 185 3.23 14.60 4.06
CA ASP A 185 3.31 15.77 4.94
C ASP A 185 1.97 15.94 5.68
N PHE A 186 1.69 15.03 6.61
CA PHE A 186 0.36 14.92 7.23
C PHE A 186 0.00 16.10 8.13
N ASN A 187 1.00 16.86 8.58
CA ASN A 187 0.82 18.01 9.47
C ASN A 187 0.97 19.36 8.74
N GLY A 188 1.38 19.38 7.47
CA GLY A 188 1.53 20.58 6.65
C GLY A 188 2.76 21.44 6.97
N ASP A 189 3.77 20.90 7.67
CA ASP A 189 4.98 21.62 8.04
C ASP A 189 6.06 21.64 6.94
N GLY A 190 5.79 20.94 5.83
CA GLY A 190 6.65 20.88 4.65
C GLY A 190 7.74 19.82 4.74
N ARG A 191 7.86 19.07 5.83
CA ARG A 191 8.70 17.86 5.92
C ARG A 191 7.86 16.63 5.63
N VAL A 192 8.49 15.63 5.04
CA VAL A 192 7.82 14.36 4.78
C VAL A 192 7.80 13.52 6.05
N ASP A 193 6.60 13.26 6.56
CA ASP A 193 6.32 12.39 7.69
C ASP A 193 6.00 10.96 7.22
N LEU A 194 5.81 10.01 8.15
CA LEU A 194 5.50 8.61 7.85
C LEU A 194 4.20 8.16 8.51
N LEU A 195 3.21 7.77 7.68
CA LEU A 195 1.98 7.09 8.12
C LEU A 195 2.11 5.59 7.86
N VAL A 196 1.85 4.77 8.88
CA VAL A 196 2.03 3.31 8.85
C VAL A 196 0.72 2.59 9.18
N ALA A 197 0.41 1.56 8.40
CA ALA A 197 -0.73 0.66 8.59
C ALA A 197 -0.27 -0.80 8.71
N GLY A 198 -0.96 -1.57 9.55
CA GLY A 198 -0.66 -2.98 9.70
C GLY A 198 -1.68 -3.75 10.53
N GLU A 199 -1.32 -5.01 10.80
CA GLU A 199 -2.16 -5.95 11.53
C GLU A 199 -1.85 -5.93 13.03
N TRP A 200 -2.92 -5.93 13.85
CA TRP A 200 -2.88 -5.84 15.31
C TRP A 200 -2.27 -4.55 15.86
N MET A 201 -2.32 -3.47 15.07
CA MET A 201 -1.77 -2.17 15.42
C MET A 201 -2.75 -1.05 15.05
N PRO A 202 -2.65 0.13 15.69
CA PRO A 202 -3.35 1.33 15.22
C PRO A 202 -2.76 1.85 13.91
N LEU A 203 -3.50 2.71 13.23
CA LEU A 203 -2.89 3.61 12.24
C LEU A 203 -1.87 4.47 12.99
N THR A 204 -0.61 4.41 12.56
CA THR A 204 0.53 4.93 13.33
C THR A 204 1.19 6.08 12.59
N PHE A 205 1.39 7.21 13.28
CA PHE A 205 1.86 8.46 12.70
C PHE A 205 3.22 8.79 13.29
N PHE A 206 4.21 8.93 12.42
CA PHE A 206 5.58 9.26 12.77
C PHE A 206 5.94 10.62 12.18
N LYS A 207 6.05 11.63 13.03
CA LYS A 207 6.40 12.99 12.63
C LYS A 207 7.90 13.12 12.43
N ASN A 208 8.32 13.79 11.36
CA ASN A 208 9.70 14.07 11.02
C ASN A 208 10.19 15.37 11.69
N GLU A 209 11.05 15.21 12.69
CA GLU A 209 11.73 16.24 13.45
C GLU A 209 13.17 16.43 12.95
N GLY A 210 13.31 16.71 11.65
CA GLY A 210 14.61 16.99 11.00
C GLY A 210 15.48 15.73 10.81
N GLY A 211 14.92 14.72 10.15
CA GLY A 211 15.56 13.43 9.88
C GLY A 211 15.42 12.42 11.02
N ARG A 212 14.58 12.71 12.04
CA ARG A 212 14.26 11.81 13.16
C ARG A 212 12.76 11.70 13.29
N PHE A 213 12.27 10.49 13.55
CA PHE A 213 10.85 10.19 13.60
C PHE A 213 10.36 9.99 15.03
N GLU A 214 9.38 10.79 15.42
CA GLU A 214 8.67 10.67 16.68
C GLU A 214 7.28 10.08 16.45
N ASN A 215 6.90 9.07 17.24
CA ASN A 215 5.55 8.52 17.19
C ASN A 215 4.57 9.47 17.87
N VAL A 216 3.76 10.16 17.08
CA VAL A 216 2.76 11.14 17.52
C VAL A 216 1.34 10.58 17.44
N THR A 217 1.15 9.27 17.30
CA THR A 217 -0.19 8.65 17.16
C THR A 217 -1.17 9.08 18.25
N GLY A 218 -0.71 9.20 19.48
CA GLY A 218 -1.54 9.62 20.62
C GLY A 218 -2.01 11.08 20.56
N GLU A 219 -1.42 11.89 19.68
CA GLU A 219 -1.65 13.33 19.56
C GLU A 219 -2.56 13.69 18.37
N THR A 220 -2.88 12.70 17.52
CA THR A 220 -3.65 12.90 16.27
C THR A 220 -5.14 13.16 16.44
N GLY A 221 -5.66 13.16 17.67
CA GLY A 221 -7.11 13.25 17.93
C GLY A 221 -7.92 12.00 17.56
N LEU A 222 -7.30 11.01 16.90
CA LEU A 222 -7.98 9.79 16.51
C LEU A 222 -8.43 8.95 17.73
N PRO A 223 -9.62 8.32 17.67
CA PRO A 223 -10.01 7.32 18.66
C PRO A 223 -9.13 6.06 18.50
N ALA A 224 -9.33 5.07 19.36
CA ALA A 224 -8.64 3.79 19.21
C ALA A 224 -8.86 3.18 17.80
N THR A 225 -7.78 3.05 17.04
CA THR A 225 -7.79 2.56 15.65
C THR A 225 -7.17 1.17 15.49
N ALA A 226 -6.79 0.48 16.58
CA ALA A 226 -6.16 -0.83 16.47
C ALA A 226 -7.02 -1.80 15.64
N GLY A 227 -6.46 -2.35 14.57
CA GLY A 227 -7.21 -3.09 13.56
C GLY A 227 -6.34 -4.03 12.73
N TRP A 228 -6.91 -4.57 11.66
CA TRP A 228 -6.19 -5.35 10.66
C TRP A 228 -6.11 -4.55 9.36
N TRP A 229 -5.35 -3.47 9.43
CA TRP A 229 -5.18 -2.55 8.31
C TRP A 229 -4.33 -3.20 7.23
N ASN A 230 -4.70 -2.94 5.98
CA ASN A 230 -4.12 -3.56 4.80
C ASN A 230 -3.46 -2.55 3.87
N SER A 231 -4.02 -1.35 3.77
CA SER A 231 -3.58 -0.39 2.75
C SER A 231 -3.90 1.05 3.09
N LEU A 232 -3.17 1.97 2.45
CA LEU A 232 -3.32 3.41 2.54
C LEU A 232 -3.36 4.03 1.14
N ALA A 233 -4.25 5.00 0.99
CA ALA A 233 -4.32 5.91 -0.15
C ALA A 233 -4.48 7.34 0.37
N ALA A 234 -4.05 8.31 -0.41
CA ALA A 234 -4.09 9.71 -0.04
C ALA A 234 -4.68 10.57 -1.16
N GLY A 235 -5.18 11.74 -0.78
CA GLY A 235 -5.67 12.75 -1.69
C GLY A 235 -6.49 13.80 -0.94
N ASP A 236 -6.54 15.02 -1.46
CA ASP A 236 -7.39 16.11 -0.96
C ASP A 236 -8.85 15.85 -1.40
N PHE A 237 -9.60 15.03 -0.63
CA PHE A 237 -10.92 14.53 -1.04
C PHE A 237 -12.07 15.49 -0.74
N ASP A 238 -11.88 16.43 0.19
CA ASP A 238 -12.84 17.48 0.49
C ASP A 238 -12.47 18.86 -0.11
N GLY A 239 -11.28 18.98 -0.69
CA GLY A 239 -10.86 20.15 -1.47
C GLY A 239 -10.47 21.35 -0.60
N ASP A 240 -10.08 21.13 0.65
CA ASP A 240 -9.71 22.19 1.58
C ASP A 240 -8.21 22.57 1.51
N GLY A 241 -7.40 21.74 0.84
CA GLY A 241 -6.00 21.99 0.54
C GLY A 241 -5.00 21.25 1.41
N ASP A 242 -5.45 20.45 2.38
CA ASP A 242 -4.61 19.47 3.06
C ASP A 242 -4.74 18.06 2.46
N THR A 243 -3.91 17.14 2.94
CA THR A 243 -3.91 15.75 2.45
C THR A 243 -4.72 14.88 3.41
N ASP A 244 -5.83 14.33 2.93
CA ASP A 244 -6.60 13.29 3.62
C ASP A 244 -6.10 11.88 3.28
N TYR A 245 -6.62 10.88 4.00
CA TYR A 245 -6.28 9.47 3.77
C TYR A 245 -7.49 8.55 3.71
N VAL A 246 -7.35 7.46 2.96
CA VAL A 246 -8.23 6.29 3.02
C VAL A 246 -7.42 5.08 3.47
N ALA A 247 -7.90 4.41 4.51
CA ALA A 247 -7.29 3.21 5.07
C ALA A 247 -8.17 1.97 4.81
N GLY A 248 -7.64 1.02 4.05
CA GLY A 248 -8.24 -0.30 3.84
C GLY A 248 -8.04 -1.20 5.06
N ASN A 249 -9.10 -1.86 5.53
CA ASN A 249 -9.09 -2.79 6.66
C ASN A 249 -9.76 -4.12 6.26
N LEU A 250 -9.96 -5.04 7.20
CA LEU A 250 -10.66 -6.32 6.99
C LEU A 250 -12.08 -6.17 6.42
N GLY A 251 -12.77 -5.07 6.74
CA GLY A 251 -14.18 -4.87 6.46
C GLY A 251 -15.06 -5.43 7.58
N ARG A 252 -16.36 -5.10 7.57
CA ARG A 252 -17.33 -5.48 8.62
C ARG A 252 -18.10 -6.76 8.32
N ASN A 253 -17.95 -7.33 7.12
CA ASN A 253 -18.53 -8.61 6.76
C ASN A 253 -17.61 -9.75 7.22
N ASN A 254 -17.53 -9.91 8.53
CA ASN A 254 -16.74 -10.93 9.18
C ASN A 254 -17.46 -11.41 10.45
N LYS A 255 -16.96 -12.47 11.10
CA LYS A 255 -17.60 -13.09 12.28
C LYS A 255 -17.38 -12.34 13.60
N TYR A 256 -16.58 -11.28 13.59
CA TYR A 256 -16.23 -10.47 14.75
C TYR A 256 -17.07 -9.20 14.79
N ASP A 257 -17.74 -8.96 15.91
CA ASP A 257 -18.29 -7.64 16.25
C ASP A 257 -17.33 -6.99 17.24
N VAL A 258 -16.61 -5.95 16.80
CA VAL A 258 -15.50 -5.35 17.56
C VAL A 258 -15.82 -3.95 18.04
N SER A 259 -15.43 -3.67 19.27
CA SER A 259 -15.45 -2.36 19.90
C SER A 259 -14.25 -2.19 20.84
N PRO A 260 -13.97 -0.98 21.37
CA PRO A 260 -12.97 -0.80 22.41
C PRO A 260 -13.21 -1.66 23.66
N GLU A 261 -14.47 -1.90 24.01
CA GLU A 261 -14.90 -2.69 25.17
C GLU A 261 -14.86 -4.20 24.89
N GLU A 262 -15.27 -4.61 23.69
CA GLU A 262 -15.31 -5.99 23.21
C GLU A 262 -14.41 -6.15 21.97
N PRO A 263 -13.07 -6.12 22.13
CA PRO A 263 -12.16 -6.31 21.00
C PRO A 263 -12.00 -7.78 20.65
N VAL A 264 -11.48 -8.04 19.46
CA VAL A 264 -10.76 -9.29 19.21
C VAL A 264 -9.39 -9.16 19.87
N ARG A 265 -8.94 -10.18 20.60
CA ARG A 265 -7.57 -10.22 21.15
C ARG A 265 -6.80 -11.41 20.62
N ILE A 266 -5.49 -11.31 20.73
CA ILE A 266 -4.58 -12.43 20.52
C ILE A 266 -3.61 -12.51 21.70
N TYR A 267 -3.47 -13.71 22.25
CA TYR A 267 -2.46 -14.05 23.26
C TYR A 267 -1.50 -15.05 22.65
N ALA A 268 -0.21 -14.77 22.69
CA ALA A 268 0.79 -15.60 22.01
C ALA A 268 1.97 -15.90 22.92
N LYS A 269 2.19 -17.19 23.14
CA LYS A 269 3.26 -17.76 23.96
C LYS A 269 3.47 -19.21 23.52
N ASP A 270 4.61 -19.80 23.84
CA ASP A 270 4.78 -21.25 23.81
C ASP A 270 4.09 -21.82 25.05
N PHE A 271 2.81 -22.21 24.94
CA PHE A 271 1.98 -22.59 26.09
C PHE A 271 2.24 -24.02 26.57
N ASP A 272 2.83 -24.87 25.73
CA ASP A 272 3.17 -26.26 26.07
C ASP A 272 4.68 -26.55 26.03
N ASP A 273 5.52 -25.51 25.97
CA ASP A 273 6.98 -25.55 26.00
C ASP A 273 7.60 -26.43 24.89
N ASN A 274 6.99 -26.43 23.70
CA ASN A 274 7.42 -27.23 22.54
C ASN A 274 8.38 -26.49 21.58
N GLY A 275 8.63 -25.20 21.82
CA GLY A 275 9.47 -24.31 21.02
C GLY A 275 8.72 -23.48 19.96
N SER A 276 7.43 -23.71 19.77
CA SER A 276 6.56 -22.98 18.84
C SER A 276 5.74 -21.92 19.56
N ILE A 277 5.34 -20.85 18.87
CA ILE A 277 4.41 -19.87 19.43
C ILE A 277 2.98 -20.35 19.15
N ASP A 278 2.15 -20.38 20.20
CA ASP A 278 0.76 -20.76 20.15
C ASP A 278 -0.14 -19.51 20.21
N PRO A 279 -0.57 -18.95 19.06
CA PRO A 279 -1.48 -17.83 19.03
C PRO A 279 -2.91 -18.24 19.40
N ILE A 280 -3.49 -17.58 20.40
CA ILE A 280 -4.86 -17.79 20.84
C ILE A 280 -5.66 -16.53 20.55
N ILE A 281 -6.46 -16.57 19.48
CA ILE A 281 -7.39 -15.50 19.15
C ILE A 281 -8.66 -15.67 19.97
N THR A 282 -9.12 -14.59 20.59
CA THR A 282 -10.37 -14.53 21.34
C THR A 282 -11.31 -13.48 20.75
N ARG A 283 -12.59 -13.66 21.00
CA ARG A 283 -13.66 -12.71 20.66
C ARG A 283 -14.71 -12.71 21.76
N TYR A 284 -15.62 -11.74 21.70
CA TYR A 284 -16.72 -11.66 22.64
C TYR A 284 -18.00 -12.29 22.08
N ILE A 285 -18.72 -12.98 22.96
CA ILE A 285 -20.11 -13.41 22.75
C ILE A 285 -20.90 -12.97 23.98
N GLN A 286 -21.86 -12.06 23.79
CA GLN A 286 -22.75 -11.61 24.86
C GLN A 286 -21.98 -11.14 26.11
N GLY A 287 -20.93 -10.31 25.93
CA GLY A 287 -20.11 -9.80 27.03
C GLY A 287 -19.06 -10.77 27.58
N THR A 288 -18.97 -12.00 27.06
CA THR A 288 -17.99 -13.00 27.52
C THR A 288 -16.89 -13.21 26.49
N GLU A 289 -15.64 -13.06 26.91
CA GLU A 289 -14.48 -13.42 26.10
C GLU A 289 -14.35 -14.94 26.00
N VAL A 290 -14.26 -15.44 24.77
CA VAL A 290 -14.12 -16.85 24.44
C VAL A 290 -13.06 -17.03 23.34
N PRO A 291 -12.35 -18.16 23.27
CA PRO A 291 -11.51 -18.44 22.12
C PRO A 291 -12.34 -18.52 20.84
N ASP A 292 -11.76 -18.01 19.76
CA ASP A 292 -12.36 -18.15 18.43
C ASP A 292 -12.18 -19.57 17.87
N ALA A 293 -11.07 -20.22 18.22
CA ALA A 293 -10.74 -21.57 17.77
C ALA A 293 -11.76 -22.61 18.27
N SER A 294 -12.05 -23.59 17.42
CA SER A 294 -12.76 -24.79 17.85
C SER A 294 -11.92 -25.60 18.86
N ARG A 295 -12.59 -26.45 19.65
CA ARG A 295 -11.92 -27.34 20.60
C ARG A 295 -10.80 -28.16 19.94
N ASP A 296 -11.05 -28.70 18.76
CA ASP A 296 -10.09 -29.57 18.09
C ASP A 296 -8.90 -28.77 17.54
N ALA A 297 -9.15 -27.60 16.96
CA ALA A 297 -8.07 -26.70 16.52
C ALA A 297 -7.20 -26.25 17.71
N LEU A 298 -7.81 -25.96 18.86
CA LEU A 298 -7.06 -25.62 20.07
C LEU A 298 -6.21 -26.80 20.58
N ILE A 299 -6.73 -28.03 20.52
CA ILE A 299 -5.99 -29.24 20.93
C ILE A 299 -4.84 -29.55 19.97
N ASP A 300 -5.04 -29.34 18.67
CA ASP A 300 -4.01 -29.54 17.66
C ASP A 300 -2.85 -28.56 17.87
N GLN A 301 -3.13 -27.36 18.38
CA GLN A 301 -2.11 -26.37 18.76
C GLN A 301 -1.48 -26.68 20.13
N ILE A 302 -2.30 -26.97 21.15
CA ILE A 302 -1.86 -27.19 22.54
C ILE A 302 -2.39 -28.54 23.03
N ILE A 303 -1.56 -29.60 22.93
CA ILE A 303 -1.99 -31.00 23.17
C ILE A 303 -2.58 -31.19 24.58
N GLY A 304 -2.07 -30.45 25.57
CA GLY A 304 -2.53 -30.48 26.96
C GLY A 304 -4.02 -30.14 27.13
N MET A 305 -4.61 -29.37 26.20
CA MET A 305 -6.02 -28.98 26.24
C MET A 305 -6.97 -30.16 26.11
N LYS A 306 -6.53 -31.27 25.52
CA LYS A 306 -7.32 -32.51 25.43
C LYS A 306 -7.68 -33.07 26.80
N GLY A 307 -6.76 -32.96 27.75
CA GLY A 307 -6.95 -33.41 29.13
C GLY A 307 -7.88 -32.48 29.93
N ARG A 308 -7.74 -31.16 29.70
CA ARG A 308 -8.52 -30.11 30.37
C ARG A 308 -9.99 -30.10 29.89
N PHE A 309 -10.20 -30.22 28.58
CA PHE A 309 -11.53 -30.19 27.95
C PHE A 309 -11.87 -31.53 27.30
N ARG A 310 -12.36 -32.49 28.09
CA ARG A 310 -12.65 -33.86 27.61
C ARG A 310 -13.85 -33.95 26.66
N THR A 311 -14.80 -33.02 26.75
CA THR A 311 -16.02 -33.01 25.93
C THR A 311 -16.19 -31.64 25.28
N TYR A 312 -16.88 -31.58 24.13
CA TYR A 312 -17.24 -30.30 23.50
C TYR A 312 -18.10 -29.41 24.40
N ARG A 313 -18.98 -30.02 25.21
CA ARG A 313 -19.80 -29.30 26.19
C ARG A 313 -18.93 -28.58 27.22
N ALA A 314 -17.96 -29.27 27.82
CA ALA A 314 -17.06 -28.67 28.80
C ALA A 314 -16.20 -27.55 28.20
N TYR A 315 -15.86 -27.64 26.91
CA TYR A 315 -15.19 -26.55 26.20
C TYR A 315 -16.12 -25.35 25.96
N ALA A 316 -17.33 -25.60 25.47
CA ALA A 316 -18.29 -24.54 25.13
C ALA A 316 -18.83 -23.79 26.34
N GLU A 317 -18.87 -24.42 27.52
CA GLU A 317 -19.33 -23.82 28.78
C GLU A 317 -18.21 -23.09 29.55
N ALA A 318 -16.94 -23.23 29.17
CA ALA A 318 -15.82 -22.63 29.91
C ALA A 318 -15.60 -21.16 29.55
N HIS A 319 -15.26 -20.35 30.54
CA HIS A 319 -14.82 -18.98 30.35
C HIS A 319 -13.33 -18.93 29.99
N PHE A 320 -12.88 -17.90 29.27
CA PHE A 320 -11.48 -17.80 28.83
C PHE A 320 -10.47 -17.92 29.98
N GLU A 321 -10.75 -17.30 31.13
CA GLU A 321 -9.90 -17.37 32.34
C GLU A 321 -9.81 -18.79 32.95
N GLU A 322 -10.81 -19.64 32.70
CA GLU A 322 -10.81 -21.05 33.10
C GLU A 322 -10.01 -21.91 32.10
N MET A 323 -9.96 -21.48 30.84
CA MET A 323 -9.19 -22.12 29.78
C MET A 323 -7.70 -21.78 29.88
N PHE A 324 -7.37 -20.53 30.20
CA PHE A 324 -6.02 -20.02 30.37
C PHE A 324 -5.96 -19.18 31.64
N ARG A 325 -5.29 -19.72 32.67
CA ARG A 325 -5.15 -19.04 33.96
C ARG A 325 -4.22 -17.84 33.83
N GLU A 326 -4.39 -16.85 34.68
CA GLU A 326 -3.56 -15.63 34.70
C GLU A 326 -2.04 -15.94 34.71
N GLU A 327 -1.61 -16.93 35.50
CA GLU A 327 -0.21 -17.36 35.56
C GLU A 327 0.27 -18.03 34.26
N GLU A 328 -0.62 -18.70 33.52
CA GLU A 328 -0.28 -19.30 32.22
C GLU A 328 -0.10 -18.20 31.16
N LEU A 329 -0.91 -17.13 31.23
CA LEU A 329 -0.85 -15.96 30.35
C LEU A 329 0.33 -15.02 30.65
N LYS A 330 0.94 -15.11 31.84
CA LYS A 330 2.07 -14.28 32.21
C LYS A 330 3.22 -14.41 31.20
N GLY A 331 3.65 -13.27 30.66
CA GLY A 331 4.70 -13.19 29.63
C GLY A 331 4.23 -13.49 28.21
N ALA A 332 2.94 -13.73 27.98
CA ALA A 332 2.40 -13.82 26.62
C ALA A 332 2.41 -12.45 25.95
N TYR A 333 2.77 -12.43 24.67
CA TYR A 333 2.51 -11.26 23.83
C TYR A 333 1.00 -11.10 23.67
N THR A 334 0.50 -9.88 23.84
CA THR A 334 -0.93 -9.57 23.72
C THR A 334 -1.13 -8.42 22.77
N ALA A 335 -2.05 -8.58 21.83
CA ALA A 335 -2.52 -7.49 20.98
C ALA A 335 -4.04 -7.54 20.82
N ARG A 336 -4.64 -6.45 20.35
CA ARG A 336 -6.09 -6.35 20.18
C ARG A 336 -6.47 -5.56 18.93
N ALA A 337 -7.61 -5.91 18.35
CA ALA A 337 -8.27 -5.18 17.30
C ALA A 337 -9.64 -4.71 17.79
N VAL A 338 -9.86 -3.40 17.73
CA VAL A 338 -11.09 -2.70 18.14
C VAL A 338 -11.88 -2.18 16.94
N ARG A 339 -11.31 -2.25 15.73
CA ARG A 339 -11.87 -1.70 14.51
C ARG A 339 -11.50 -2.52 13.28
N PHE A 340 -12.51 -2.90 12.50
CA PHE A 340 -12.34 -3.55 11.18
C PHE A 340 -12.91 -2.76 10.02
N ALA A 341 -13.52 -1.60 10.25
CA ALA A 341 -14.08 -0.79 9.17
C ALA A 341 -12.97 -0.14 8.34
N SER A 342 -12.99 -0.36 7.02
CA SER A 342 -12.23 0.48 6.08
C SER A 342 -12.75 1.91 6.19
N SER A 343 -11.85 2.88 6.29
CA SER A 343 -12.17 4.23 6.79
C SER A 343 -11.52 5.31 5.95
N TYR A 344 -12.18 6.45 5.87
CA TYR A 344 -11.59 7.72 5.46
C TYR A 344 -11.17 8.49 6.71
N LEU A 345 -10.00 9.12 6.64
CA LEU A 345 -9.41 9.98 7.63
C LEU A 345 -9.39 11.40 7.05
N GLU A 346 -10.24 12.26 7.61
CA GLU A 346 -10.25 13.70 7.35
C GLU A 346 -9.05 14.29 8.08
N ASN A 347 -8.18 15.00 7.36
CA ASN A 347 -7.21 15.86 8.01
C ASN A 347 -7.95 17.15 8.40
N GLU A 348 -7.86 17.53 9.68
CA GLU A 348 -8.51 18.73 10.21
C GLU A 348 -7.49 19.88 10.38
N GLY A 349 -6.29 19.71 9.80
CA GLY A 349 -5.14 20.59 9.99
C GLY A 349 -4.34 20.31 11.28
N ASP A 350 -3.13 20.87 11.34
CA ASP A 350 -2.22 20.81 12.50
C ASP A 350 -1.98 19.37 13.04
N GLY A 351 -2.05 18.36 12.16
CA GLY A 351 -1.89 16.95 12.50
C GLY A 351 -3.05 16.34 13.30
N GLN A 352 -4.22 16.98 13.32
CA GLN A 352 -5.45 16.43 13.87
C GLN A 352 -6.28 15.72 12.80
N PHE A 353 -6.94 14.62 13.17
CA PHE A 353 -7.71 13.82 12.22
C PHE A 353 -9.06 13.38 12.78
N ALA A 354 -10.08 13.42 11.91
CA ALA A 354 -11.34 12.74 12.13
C ALA A 354 -11.41 11.44 11.32
N ILE A 355 -12.09 10.42 11.85
CA ILE A 355 -12.22 9.12 11.17
C ILE A 355 -13.68 8.76 10.94
N ARG A 356 -14.03 8.44 9.69
CA ARG A 356 -15.35 7.95 9.29
C ARG A 356 -15.24 6.69 8.44
N ARG A 357 -16.22 5.80 8.58
CA ARG A 357 -16.27 4.57 7.78
C ARG A 357 -16.58 4.90 6.31
N LEU A 358 -15.98 4.14 5.39
CA LEU A 358 -16.42 4.10 3.99
C LEU A 358 -17.84 3.49 3.87
N PRO A 359 -18.54 3.68 2.73
CA PRO A 359 -19.89 3.14 2.51
C PRO A 359 -20.00 1.63 2.78
N THR A 360 -21.20 1.16 3.14
CA THR A 360 -21.45 -0.23 3.57
C THR A 360 -20.88 -1.29 2.62
N ARG A 361 -20.96 -1.10 1.30
CA ARG A 361 -20.43 -2.07 0.33
C ARG A 361 -18.90 -2.17 0.32
N ALA A 362 -18.20 -1.10 0.68
CA ALA A 362 -16.74 -1.11 0.86
C ALA A 362 -16.30 -1.87 2.13
N GLN A 363 -17.25 -2.38 2.92
CA GLN A 363 -17.01 -3.16 4.13
C GLN A 363 -17.20 -4.66 3.92
N PHE A 364 -17.53 -5.11 2.70
CA PHE A 364 -17.92 -6.50 2.43
C PHE A 364 -16.73 -7.47 2.34
N ALA A 365 -15.54 -6.96 2.09
CA ALA A 365 -14.30 -7.73 2.07
C ALA A 365 -13.12 -6.80 2.42
N PRO A 366 -11.93 -7.36 2.70
CA PRO A 366 -10.73 -6.57 2.89
C PRO A 366 -10.42 -5.71 1.68
N ILE A 367 -10.04 -4.44 1.91
CA ILE A 367 -9.55 -3.55 0.85
C ILE A 367 -8.02 -3.62 0.84
N TYR A 368 -7.44 -3.89 -0.34
CA TYR A 368 -6.00 -3.88 -0.59
C TYR A 368 -5.67 -2.73 -1.55
N GLY A 369 -5.48 -3.02 -2.84
CA GLY A 369 -5.13 -2.06 -3.88
C GLY A 369 -6.14 -0.93 -4.02
N MET A 370 -5.66 0.31 -4.01
CA MET A 370 -6.44 1.54 -4.14
C MET A 370 -5.78 2.53 -5.10
N ARG A 371 -6.59 3.33 -5.79
CA ARG A 371 -6.14 4.45 -6.63
C ARG A 371 -7.11 5.62 -6.48
N THR A 372 -6.54 6.81 -6.41
CA THR A 372 -7.24 8.08 -6.29
C THR A 372 -7.07 8.88 -7.58
N ASP A 373 -8.18 9.23 -8.22
CA ASP A 373 -8.23 10.08 -9.41
C ASP A 373 -9.68 10.57 -9.61
N ASP A 374 -9.89 11.51 -10.52
CA ASP A 374 -11.22 11.93 -10.98
C ASP A 374 -11.71 10.99 -12.10
N TYR A 375 -12.31 9.86 -11.71
CA TYR A 375 -12.76 8.80 -12.61
C TYR A 375 -14.12 9.08 -13.24
N ASN A 376 -14.90 10.04 -12.76
CA ASN A 376 -16.18 10.42 -13.36
C ASN A 376 -16.08 11.71 -14.20
N GLY A 377 -15.03 12.53 -14.01
CA GLY A 377 -14.79 13.78 -14.73
C GLY A 377 -15.44 15.00 -14.10
N ASP A 378 -15.91 14.93 -12.85
CA ASP A 378 -16.61 16.00 -12.16
C ASP A 378 -15.67 16.95 -11.39
N GLY A 379 -14.37 16.65 -11.41
CA GLY A 379 -13.31 17.44 -10.79
C GLY A 379 -13.09 17.15 -9.31
N ARG A 380 -13.77 16.13 -8.74
CA ARG A 380 -13.56 15.65 -7.36
C ARG A 380 -12.76 14.35 -7.39
N LEU A 381 -12.05 14.06 -6.30
CA LEU A 381 -11.31 12.81 -6.20
C LEU A 381 -12.26 11.65 -5.89
N ASP A 382 -12.19 10.62 -6.72
CA ASP A 382 -12.85 9.33 -6.53
C ASP A 382 -11.83 8.31 -6.00
N LEU A 383 -12.33 7.19 -5.46
CA LEU A 383 -11.51 6.06 -5.04
C LEU A 383 -11.88 4.80 -5.83
N LEU A 384 -10.92 4.26 -6.56
CA LEU A 384 -10.98 2.92 -7.13
C LEU A 384 -10.29 1.95 -6.15
N ALA A 385 -10.94 0.85 -5.80
CA ALA A 385 -10.42 -0.10 -4.83
C ALA A 385 -10.71 -1.56 -5.20
N VAL A 386 -9.77 -2.44 -4.87
CA VAL A 386 -9.88 -3.90 -5.04
C VAL A 386 -9.54 -4.61 -3.73
N GLY A 387 -9.93 -5.88 -3.63
CA GLY A 387 -9.90 -6.59 -2.37
C GLY A 387 -10.09 -8.09 -2.51
N ASN A 388 -10.61 -8.68 -1.44
CA ASN A 388 -10.78 -10.12 -1.20
C ASN A 388 -9.54 -10.83 -0.65
N SER A 389 -9.78 -11.87 0.15
CA SER A 389 -8.75 -12.76 0.67
C SER A 389 -9.24 -14.20 0.68
N TYR A 390 -8.54 -15.07 -0.06
CA TYR A 390 -8.83 -16.52 -0.09
C TYR A 390 -7.97 -17.31 0.91
N ALA A 391 -7.09 -16.62 1.62
CA ALA A 391 -6.14 -17.18 2.58
C ALA A 391 -6.68 -17.53 3.99
N PRO A 392 -7.83 -17.03 4.48
CA PRO A 392 -8.26 -17.35 5.84
C PRO A 392 -8.46 -18.86 6.04
N ASP A 393 -8.44 -19.28 7.30
CA ASP A 393 -8.61 -20.66 7.68
C ASP A 393 -9.99 -21.21 7.26
N PRO A 394 -10.13 -22.54 7.10
CA PRO A 394 -11.39 -23.13 6.65
C PRO A 394 -12.62 -22.86 7.54
N GLN A 395 -12.45 -22.56 8.83
CA GLN A 395 -13.57 -22.23 9.73
C GLN A 395 -14.08 -20.81 9.49
N THR A 396 -13.18 -19.88 9.18
CA THR A 396 -13.53 -18.51 8.83
C THR A 396 -14.13 -18.41 7.43
N GLY A 397 -13.63 -19.22 6.50
CA GLY A 397 -14.02 -19.14 5.09
C GLY A 397 -13.38 -17.94 4.37
N ARG A 398 -13.65 -17.80 3.08
CA ARG A 398 -13.06 -16.73 2.27
C ARG A 398 -13.74 -15.40 2.55
N TYR A 399 -12.97 -14.31 2.49
CA TYR A 399 -13.51 -12.97 2.39
C TYR A 399 -13.57 -12.59 0.91
N ASP A 400 -14.60 -13.02 0.18
CA ASP A 400 -14.67 -12.95 -1.29
C ASP A 400 -15.91 -12.21 -1.82
N ALA A 401 -16.50 -11.34 -0.99
CA ALA A 401 -17.72 -10.62 -1.33
C ALA A 401 -17.50 -9.28 -2.08
N SER A 402 -16.25 -8.93 -2.42
CA SER A 402 -15.96 -7.75 -3.27
C SER A 402 -15.88 -8.14 -4.75
N VAL A 403 -16.39 -7.25 -5.59
CA VAL A 403 -16.26 -7.29 -7.06
C VAL A 403 -15.44 -6.10 -7.57
N GLY A 404 -14.68 -5.45 -6.69
CA GLY A 404 -14.10 -4.14 -6.91
C GLY A 404 -15.08 -3.01 -6.59
N HIS A 405 -14.53 -1.81 -6.37
CA HIS A 405 -15.27 -0.62 -5.99
C HIS A 405 -14.79 0.58 -6.81
N LEU A 406 -15.71 1.28 -7.45
CA LEU A 406 -15.55 2.70 -7.75
C LEU A 406 -16.44 3.48 -6.76
N LEU A 407 -15.80 4.32 -5.95
CA LEU A 407 -16.44 5.17 -4.96
C LEU A 407 -16.29 6.62 -5.42
N ALA A 408 -17.38 7.21 -5.92
CA ALA A 408 -17.39 8.60 -6.37
C ALA A 408 -17.35 9.54 -5.17
N GLY A 409 -16.39 10.47 -5.14
CA GLY A 409 -16.27 11.46 -4.09
C GLY A 409 -17.27 12.59 -4.28
N ASP A 410 -17.85 13.09 -3.20
CA ASP A 410 -18.75 14.25 -3.25
C ASP A 410 -18.03 15.58 -2.98
N GLY A 411 -16.70 15.57 -2.82
CA GLY A 411 -15.92 16.77 -2.52
C GLY A 411 -16.15 17.31 -1.11
N THR A 412 -16.70 16.51 -0.20
CA THR A 412 -16.74 16.76 1.25
C THR A 412 -16.11 15.59 2.03
N GLY A 413 -15.30 14.81 1.31
CA GLY A 413 -14.72 13.52 1.68
C GLY A 413 -15.73 12.42 2.01
N ARG A 414 -16.98 12.56 1.56
CA ARG A 414 -17.93 11.43 1.51
C ARG A 414 -17.88 10.78 0.15
N PHE A 415 -18.25 9.50 0.14
CA PHE A 415 -18.23 8.70 -1.06
C PHE A 415 -19.58 8.05 -1.31
N GLU A 416 -19.99 8.00 -2.58
CA GLU A 416 -21.10 7.19 -3.07
C GLU A 416 -20.57 6.06 -3.93
N ARG A 417 -21.14 4.87 -3.79
CA ARG A 417 -20.75 3.75 -4.66
C ARG A 417 -21.35 3.92 -6.04
N VAL A 418 -20.51 3.87 -7.07
CA VAL A 418 -20.94 3.64 -8.45
C VAL A 418 -21.14 2.15 -8.67
N ASP A 419 -22.26 1.75 -9.27
CA ASP A 419 -22.53 0.34 -9.52
C ASP A 419 -21.59 -0.22 -10.61
N TYR A 420 -21.23 -1.51 -10.53
CA TYR A 420 -20.32 -2.13 -11.51
C TYR A 420 -20.97 -2.23 -12.91
N THR A 421 -22.30 -2.24 -12.98
CA THR A 421 -23.04 -2.21 -14.25
C THR A 421 -22.91 -0.86 -14.96
N GLU A 422 -22.63 0.21 -14.21
CA GLU A 422 -22.40 1.56 -14.72
C GLU A 422 -20.91 1.82 -14.96
N SER A 423 -20.06 1.59 -13.95
CA SER A 423 -18.61 1.81 -14.04
C SER A 423 -17.92 0.84 -14.99
N GLY A 424 -18.45 -0.38 -15.16
CA GLY A 424 -17.79 -1.46 -15.90
C GLY A 424 -16.58 -2.06 -15.19
N PHE A 425 -16.26 -1.61 -13.97
CA PHE A 425 -15.16 -2.12 -13.16
C PHE A 425 -15.58 -3.39 -12.43
N TRP A 426 -14.95 -4.51 -12.76
CA TRP A 426 -15.30 -5.84 -12.24
C TRP A 426 -14.04 -6.67 -11.94
N VAL A 427 -13.68 -6.77 -10.67
CA VAL A 427 -12.54 -7.53 -10.17
C VAL A 427 -13.00 -8.37 -8.97
N GLU A 428 -13.47 -9.58 -9.26
CA GLU A 428 -14.07 -10.49 -8.25
C GLU A 428 -13.08 -11.50 -7.64
N GLY A 429 -11.86 -11.61 -8.18
CA GLY A 429 -10.87 -12.57 -7.69
C GLY A 429 -10.21 -12.15 -6.38
N ASP A 430 -9.15 -12.87 -6.00
CA ASP A 430 -8.31 -12.56 -4.84
C ASP A 430 -7.37 -11.38 -5.15
N ALA A 431 -7.93 -10.20 -5.38
CA ALA A 431 -7.22 -9.04 -5.88
C ALA A 431 -6.32 -8.40 -4.82
N LYS A 432 -5.16 -7.89 -5.24
CA LYS A 432 -4.11 -7.41 -4.31
C LYS A 432 -3.67 -6.00 -4.63
N GLY A 433 -2.96 -5.77 -5.73
CA GLY A 433 -2.47 -4.45 -6.14
C GLY A 433 -3.27 -3.83 -7.29
N LEU A 434 -3.30 -2.50 -7.29
CA LEU A 434 -3.95 -1.66 -8.29
C LEU A 434 -2.97 -0.57 -8.73
N ALA A 435 -2.62 -0.50 -10.00
CA ALA A 435 -1.74 0.54 -10.54
C ALA A 435 -2.25 1.06 -11.87
N GLU A 436 -1.73 2.20 -12.31
CA GLU A 436 -2.04 2.78 -13.61
C GLU A 436 -0.80 2.77 -14.51
N VAL A 437 -1.05 2.47 -15.79
CA VAL A 437 -0.05 2.48 -16.86
C VAL A 437 -0.57 3.32 -18.00
N ARG A 438 0.27 4.18 -18.58
CA ARG A 438 -0.07 4.98 -19.74
C ARG A 438 0.34 4.28 -21.02
N ALA A 439 -0.61 4.05 -21.92
CA ALA A 439 -0.36 3.43 -23.22
C ALA A 439 -1.14 4.10 -24.34
N GLU A 440 -0.47 4.48 -25.44
CA GLU A 440 -1.06 5.21 -26.58
C GLU A 440 -1.83 6.48 -26.18
N GLY A 441 -1.35 7.16 -25.15
CA GLY A 441 -1.99 8.35 -24.61
C GLY A 441 -3.23 8.06 -23.75
N GLN A 442 -3.64 6.81 -23.58
CA GLN A 442 -4.71 6.38 -22.69
C GLN A 442 -4.18 5.90 -21.34
N SER A 443 -4.92 6.18 -20.27
CA SER A 443 -4.70 5.58 -18.95
C SER A 443 -5.35 4.20 -18.87
N LEU A 444 -4.57 3.19 -18.51
CA LEU A 444 -5.06 1.84 -18.22
C LEU A 444 -4.89 1.54 -16.74
N VAL A 445 -5.91 0.97 -16.11
CA VAL A 445 -5.84 0.47 -14.74
C VAL A 445 -5.52 -1.02 -14.76
N LEU A 446 -4.47 -1.41 -14.07
CA LEU A 446 -4.03 -2.79 -13.87
C LEU A 446 -4.45 -3.27 -12.49
N ALA A 447 -5.18 -4.38 -12.41
CA ALA A 447 -5.53 -5.05 -11.15
C ALA A 447 -4.92 -6.45 -11.11
N THR A 448 -4.02 -6.67 -10.15
CA THR A 448 -3.39 -7.98 -9.91
C THR A 448 -4.31 -8.86 -9.07
N GLN A 449 -4.27 -10.16 -9.36
CA GLN A 449 -5.04 -11.18 -8.64
C GLN A 449 -4.09 -12.31 -8.25
N ASN A 450 -4.15 -12.75 -7.00
CA ASN A 450 -3.33 -13.84 -6.52
C ASN A 450 -3.67 -15.14 -7.28
N SER A 451 -2.66 -15.76 -7.90
CA SER A 451 -2.79 -16.99 -8.69
C SER A 451 -3.83 -16.94 -9.82
N ASP A 452 -4.09 -15.76 -10.38
CA ASP A 452 -5.02 -15.56 -11.50
C ASP A 452 -4.50 -14.49 -12.48
N SER A 453 -5.26 -14.23 -13.54
CA SER A 453 -4.90 -13.31 -14.62
C SER A 453 -4.89 -11.85 -14.15
N LEU A 454 -3.94 -11.07 -14.68
CA LEU A 454 -3.95 -9.61 -14.59
C LEU A 454 -5.20 -9.08 -15.30
N ARG A 455 -5.99 -8.22 -14.64
CA ARG A 455 -7.11 -7.52 -15.26
C ARG A 455 -6.65 -6.13 -15.70
N VAL A 456 -7.09 -5.71 -16.89
CA VAL A 456 -6.77 -4.42 -17.46
C VAL A 456 -8.07 -3.71 -17.81
N PHE A 457 -8.23 -2.49 -17.30
CA PHE A 457 -9.37 -1.63 -17.57
C PHE A 457 -8.87 -0.38 -18.27
N ALA A 458 -9.73 0.18 -19.12
CA ALA A 458 -9.45 1.36 -19.88
C ALA A 458 -10.69 2.26 -19.81
N ASP A 459 -10.48 3.56 -19.73
CA ASP A 459 -11.59 4.51 -19.77
C ASP A 459 -12.37 4.36 -21.07
N ARG A 460 -13.71 4.43 -20.99
CA ARG A 460 -14.55 4.47 -22.19
C ARG A 460 -14.33 5.82 -22.90
N PRO A 461 -14.01 5.84 -24.20
CA PRO A 461 -13.97 7.08 -24.95
C PRO A 461 -15.34 7.78 -24.94
N ALA A 462 -15.34 9.11 -24.80
CA ALA A 462 -16.58 9.89 -24.84
C ALA A 462 -17.35 9.62 -26.16
N GLY A 463 -18.59 9.17 -26.05
CA GLY A 463 -19.49 8.93 -27.18
C GLY A 463 -19.63 7.47 -27.65
N SER A 464 -18.97 6.49 -27.03
CA SER A 464 -19.22 5.08 -27.34
C SER A 464 -20.49 4.55 -26.65
N THR A 465 -21.52 4.18 -27.43
CA THR A 465 -22.70 3.45 -26.92
C THR A 465 -22.36 2.00 -26.51
N PRO A 466 -23.13 1.37 -25.59
CA PRO A 466 -22.86 0.00 -25.15
C PRO A 466 -22.93 -1.01 -26.31
N ALA A 467 -21.84 -1.78 -26.46
CA ALA A 467 -21.63 -2.99 -27.25
C ALA A 467 -22.56 -3.24 -28.46
N GLY A 468 -22.07 -2.84 -29.65
CA GLY A 468 -22.54 -3.32 -30.95
C GLY A 468 -21.79 -2.65 -32.09
N SER A 469 -20.82 -3.36 -32.69
CA SER A 469 -20.00 -3.03 -33.88
C SER A 469 -18.74 -2.14 -33.73
N THR A 470 -17.60 -2.70 -34.16
CA THR A 470 -16.24 -2.15 -34.37
C THR A 470 -16.16 -1.31 -35.69
N PRO A 471 -15.06 -0.59 -36.06
CA PRO A 471 -13.64 -0.76 -35.67
C PRO A 471 -12.85 0.52 -35.30
N ALA A 472 -11.60 0.26 -34.89
CA ALA A 472 -10.55 1.16 -34.42
C ALA A 472 -10.27 2.40 -35.28
N GLY A 473 -10.03 3.50 -34.56
CA GLY A 473 -9.46 4.75 -35.04
C GLY A 473 -9.17 5.61 -33.81
N SER A 474 -7.95 6.16 -33.74
CA SER A 474 -7.40 6.98 -32.66
C SER A 474 -8.46 7.71 -31.83
N THR A 475 -8.60 7.33 -30.57
CA THR A 475 -9.48 7.99 -29.60
C THR A 475 -8.58 8.68 -28.58
N PRO A 476 -8.75 10.00 -28.36
CA PRO A 476 -8.05 10.64 -27.26
C PRO A 476 -8.60 10.05 -25.96
N ASP A 477 -7.70 9.87 -24.99
CA ASP A 477 -8.05 9.78 -23.56
C ASP A 477 -9.05 10.88 -23.21
N ARG A 478 -9.85 10.71 -22.15
CA ARG A 478 -10.79 11.74 -21.68
C ARG A 478 -10.13 13.12 -21.79
N GLU A 479 -10.59 13.89 -22.79
CA GLU A 479 -10.15 15.25 -23.13
C GLU A 479 -8.68 15.49 -23.55
N GLY A 480 -7.82 14.47 -23.66
CA GLY A 480 -6.39 14.70 -23.87
C GLY A 480 -5.78 15.49 -22.71
N ARG A 481 -6.16 15.14 -21.47
CA ARG A 481 -5.63 15.74 -20.24
C ARG A 481 -4.10 15.77 -20.32
N ARG A 482 -3.55 16.99 -20.20
CA ARG A 482 -2.11 17.18 -20.24
C ARG A 482 -1.51 16.45 -19.04
N VAL A 483 -0.43 15.72 -19.26
CA VAL A 483 0.33 15.09 -18.19
C VAL A 483 1.66 15.81 -18.05
N VAL A 484 2.06 16.06 -16.81
CA VAL A 484 3.36 16.62 -16.47
C VAL A 484 4.20 15.50 -15.88
N ALA A 485 5.33 15.21 -16.53
CA ALA A 485 6.35 14.34 -15.96
C ALA A 485 6.96 15.01 -14.71
N LEU A 486 7.10 14.23 -13.66
CA LEU A 486 7.70 14.66 -12.40
C LEU A 486 9.20 14.39 -12.44
N ARG A 487 9.95 15.23 -11.74
CA ARG A 487 11.38 15.00 -11.45
C ARG A 487 11.49 14.05 -10.26
N PRO A 488 12.64 13.37 -10.08
CA PRO A 488 12.79 12.44 -8.97
C PRO A 488 12.42 13.04 -7.61
N MET A 489 12.93 14.24 -7.33
CA MET A 489 12.73 14.91 -6.04
C MET A 489 11.41 15.68 -5.88
N ASP A 490 10.58 15.82 -6.94
CA ASP A 490 9.29 16.53 -6.81
C ASP A 490 8.41 15.81 -5.77
N ALA A 491 8.04 16.44 -4.66
CA ALA A 491 7.32 15.82 -3.55
C ALA A 491 5.80 16.01 -3.64
N TYR A 492 5.35 17.22 -3.99
CA TYR A 492 3.93 17.55 -4.12
C TYR A 492 3.69 18.73 -5.05
N ALA A 493 2.43 18.99 -5.38
CA ALA A 493 2.00 20.19 -6.08
C ALA A 493 0.80 20.86 -5.44
N THR A 494 0.80 22.19 -5.46
CA THR A 494 -0.41 23.00 -5.30
C THR A 494 -0.95 23.34 -6.69
N VAL A 495 -2.08 22.71 -7.04
CA VAL A 495 -2.78 22.96 -8.30
C VAL A 495 -3.74 24.13 -8.12
N HIS A 496 -3.67 25.14 -8.99
CA HIS A 496 -4.53 26.32 -8.93
C HIS A 496 -5.57 26.30 -10.05
N PHE A 497 -6.84 26.50 -9.70
CA PHE A 497 -7.97 26.49 -10.61
C PHE A 497 -8.47 27.90 -10.94
N GLU A 498 -9.39 27.99 -11.91
CA GLU A 498 -10.16 29.22 -12.13
C GLU A 498 -10.97 29.60 -10.88
N GLY A 499 -11.10 30.89 -10.59
CA GLY A 499 -11.83 31.36 -9.40
C GLY A 499 -11.03 31.31 -8.08
N GLY A 500 -9.76 30.92 -8.11
CA GLY A 500 -8.84 31.04 -6.97
C GLY A 500 -8.76 29.82 -6.04
N LYS A 501 -9.53 28.76 -6.32
CA LYS A 501 -9.44 27.49 -5.59
C LYS A 501 -8.07 26.81 -5.82
N THR A 502 -7.63 26.06 -4.81
CA THR A 502 -6.42 25.24 -4.85
C THR A 502 -6.73 23.80 -4.48
N ARG A 503 -5.88 22.87 -4.90
CA ARG A 503 -5.89 21.47 -4.46
C ARG A 503 -4.46 21.03 -4.22
N ARG A 504 -4.21 20.29 -3.14
CA ARG A 504 -2.90 19.68 -2.89
C ARG A 504 -2.86 18.27 -3.49
N GLU A 505 -1.73 17.90 -4.09
CA GLU A 505 -1.51 16.58 -4.67
C GLU A 505 -0.09 16.12 -4.36
N GLU A 506 0.06 15.06 -3.58
CA GLU A 506 1.35 14.48 -3.19
C GLU A 506 1.77 13.37 -4.16
N PHE A 507 3.09 13.22 -4.35
CA PHE A 507 3.68 12.36 -5.37
C PHE A 507 4.55 11.25 -4.75
N TYR A 508 3.96 10.08 -4.60
CA TYR A 508 4.58 8.98 -3.85
C TYR A 508 5.49 8.08 -4.70
N TYR A 509 6.63 7.66 -4.15
CA TYR A 509 7.35 6.47 -4.59
C TYR A 509 6.79 5.23 -3.90
N GLY A 510 5.83 4.60 -4.57
CA GLY A 510 5.05 3.51 -4.00
C GLY A 510 3.94 4.04 -3.11
N SER A 511 2.76 3.47 -3.29
CA SER A 511 1.57 3.73 -2.47
C SER A 511 0.65 2.54 -2.66
N THR A 512 -0.27 2.31 -1.73
CA THR A 512 -1.19 1.17 -1.71
C THR A 512 -0.51 -0.23 -1.66
N PHE A 513 -1.30 -1.26 -1.35
CA PHE A 513 -0.86 -2.64 -1.19
C PHE A 513 -0.23 -3.24 -2.47
N LEU A 514 1.03 -3.67 -2.39
CA LEU A 514 1.79 -4.37 -3.46
C LEU A 514 1.70 -3.72 -4.85
N SER A 515 1.51 -2.40 -4.92
CA SER A 515 1.42 -1.64 -6.16
C SER A 515 2.25 -0.36 -6.10
N GLN A 516 2.59 0.14 -7.29
CA GLN A 516 3.18 1.45 -7.50
C GLN A 516 2.85 1.86 -8.95
N SER A 517 2.26 3.03 -9.12
CA SER A 517 2.01 3.64 -10.44
C SER A 517 3.16 4.55 -10.84
N SER A 518 3.26 4.90 -12.12
CA SER A 518 4.17 5.94 -12.59
C SER A 518 3.85 7.28 -11.92
N ARG A 519 4.91 8.06 -11.62
CA ARG A 519 4.80 9.35 -10.95
C ARG A 519 4.53 10.43 -11.98
N VAL A 520 3.26 10.85 -12.07
CA VAL A 520 2.83 11.89 -12.99
C VAL A 520 1.81 12.82 -12.34
N LEU A 521 1.86 14.11 -12.68
CA LEU A 521 0.76 15.03 -12.41
C LEU A 521 -0.19 15.03 -13.60
N ARG A 522 -1.39 14.46 -13.40
CA ARG A 522 -2.49 14.54 -14.36
C ARG A 522 -3.16 15.89 -14.20
N VAL A 523 -3.03 16.76 -15.20
CA VAL A 523 -3.57 18.13 -15.09
C VAL A 523 -5.09 18.06 -14.99
N PRO A 524 -5.68 18.50 -13.86
CA PRO A 524 -7.13 18.44 -13.68
C PRO A 524 -7.84 19.41 -14.63
N PRO A 525 -9.08 19.11 -15.05
CA PRO A 525 -9.89 20.05 -15.81
C PRO A 525 -10.00 21.41 -15.10
N GLY A 526 -9.83 22.49 -15.84
CA GLY A 526 -9.91 23.86 -15.29
C GLY A 526 -8.68 24.33 -14.49
N ALA A 527 -7.62 23.52 -14.36
CA ALA A 527 -6.37 23.94 -13.76
C ALA A 527 -5.64 24.97 -14.64
N ARG A 528 -5.13 26.06 -14.03
CA ARG A 528 -4.38 27.13 -14.70
C ARG A 528 -2.87 27.00 -14.57
N LYS A 529 -2.43 26.55 -13.40
CA LYS A 529 -1.02 26.30 -13.09
C LYS A 529 -0.91 25.29 -11.96
N ALA A 530 0.22 24.61 -11.89
CA ALA A 530 0.67 23.89 -10.71
C ALA A 530 1.99 24.51 -10.23
N VAL A 531 2.11 24.70 -8.92
CA VAL A 531 3.38 24.97 -8.25
C VAL A 531 3.83 23.64 -7.66
N ILE A 532 4.89 23.08 -8.23
CA ILE A 532 5.46 21.80 -7.80
C ILE A 532 6.61 22.11 -6.85
N HIS A 533 6.63 21.43 -5.71
CA HIS A 533 7.63 21.55 -4.65
C HIS A 533 8.41 20.25 -4.56
N ASP A 534 9.73 20.31 -4.41
CA ASP A 534 10.56 19.16 -4.06
C ASP A 534 10.72 19.00 -2.54
N PHE A 535 11.37 17.92 -2.12
CA PHE A 535 11.63 17.61 -0.71
C PHE A 535 12.52 18.65 0.00
N GLN A 536 13.30 19.44 -0.76
CA GLN A 536 14.15 20.51 -0.22
C GLN A 536 13.41 21.86 -0.14
N GLY A 537 12.15 21.91 -0.60
CA GLY A 537 11.30 23.10 -0.60
C GLY A 537 11.49 24.02 -1.82
N ASP A 538 12.35 23.64 -2.77
CA ASP A 538 12.51 24.33 -4.03
C ASP A 538 11.26 24.14 -4.89
N GLN A 539 10.92 25.16 -5.69
CA GLN A 539 9.65 25.19 -6.42
C GLN A 539 9.81 25.50 -7.91
N ARG A 540 8.98 24.84 -8.72
CA ARG A 540 8.82 25.12 -10.14
C ARG A 540 7.35 25.30 -10.51
N THR A 541 7.06 26.32 -11.32
CA THR A 541 5.70 26.57 -11.81
C THR A 541 5.51 26.00 -13.21
N VAL A 542 4.49 25.16 -13.38
CA VAL A 542 4.02 24.70 -14.69
C VAL A 542 2.69 25.38 -15.01
N ARG A 543 2.59 26.05 -16.16
CA ARG A 543 1.37 26.76 -16.57
C ARG A 543 0.60 25.98 -17.64
N PHE A 544 -0.72 25.93 -17.48
CA PHE A 544 -1.66 25.21 -18.34
C PHE A 544 -2.53 26.22 -19.09
N GLY A 545 -1.94 26.93 -20.05
CA GLY A 545 -2.65 27.80 -21.00
C GLY A 545 -3.16 29.15 -20.47
N GLY A 546 -2.86 30.21 -21.21
CA GLY A 546 -3.66 31.43 -21.30
C GLY A 546 -4.42 31.43 -22.63
N ALA A 547 -5.55 32.10 -22.70
CA ALA A 547 -6.32 32.28 -23.94
C ALA A 547 -5.39 32.63 -25.12
N ARG A 548 -5.62 32.03 -26.30
CA ARG A 548 -5.09 32.56 -27.56
C ARG A 548 -5.37 34.07 -27.56
N GLN A 549 -4.33 34.89 -27.50
CA GLN A 549 -4.47 36.29 -27.88
C GLN A 549 -4.96 36.27 -29.33
N THR A 550 -6.24 36.55 -29.54
CA THR A 550 -6.74 36.99 -30.83
C THR A 550 -5.94 38.24 -31.16
N ALA A 551 -5.00 38.13 -32.09
CA ALA A 551 -4.41 39.29 -32.72
C ALA A 551 -5.57 40.14 -33.25
N SER A 552 -5.84 41.28 -32.61
CA SER A 552 -6.74 42.26 -33.19
C SER A 552 -6.06 42.74 -34.46
N ALA A 553 -6.55 42.30 -35.60
CA ALA A 553 -6.25 42.93 -36.87
C ALA A 553 -6.76 44.37 -36.76
N ALA A 554 -5.83 45.31 -36.61
CA ALA A 554 -6.10 46.70 -36.87
C ALA A 554 -6.45 46.83 -38.36
N ARG A 555 -7.65 47.34 -38.64
CA ARG A 555 -7.99 47.99 -39.89
C ARG A 555 -8.26 49.46 -39.60
#